data_AF-A0A915A731-F1
#
_entry.id   AF-A0A915A731-F1
#
_cell.length_a   1.000
_cell.length_b   1.000
_cell.length_c   1.000
_cell.angle_alpha   90.00
_cell.angle_beta   90.00
_cell.angle_gamma   90.00
#
_symmetry.space_group_name_H-M   'P 1'
#
loop_
_entity.id
_entity.type
_entity.pdbx_description
1 polymer ?
#
loop_
_entity_poly.entity_id
_entity_poly.type
_entity_poly.pdbx_seq_one_letter_code
_entity_poly.pdbx_strand_id
1 'polypeptide(L)'
;LKAVFASLKSWSPQKTAQTAFAANKTRNRYNNVPCYDDTRVVLKFDVPPEVDYIHANYVKTNLCKLDNKFICTQGPMDTTINDFWRMTWQEKPRSIIMLCTVTEGGKPKCAQYFPGKTNETKQFSKVVVQNVRTTSPASETVFESVQLNVCVTDFGVPA
;
A
#
# COMPACT_ATOMS: atom_id res chain seq x y z
N LEU A 1 -23.88 18.15 5.57
CA LEU A 1 -22.49 17.77 5.24
C LEU A 1 -21.44 18.49 6.08
N LYS A 2 -21.34 19.84 6.07
CA LYS A 2 -20.33 20.59 6.86
C LYS A 2 -20.39 20.30 8.38
N ALA A 3 -21.59 20.33 8.97
CA ALA A 3 -21.76 20.05 10.40
C ALA A 3 -21.39 18.61 10.79
N VAL A 4 -21.78 17.62 9.97
CA VAL A 4 -21.42 16.21 10.18
C VAL A 4 -19.91 15.98 10.04
N PHE A 5 -19.26 16.62 9.06
CA PHE A 5 -17.80 16.54 8.95
C PHE A 5 -17.09 17.18 10.15
N ALA A 6 -17.63 18.29 10.67
CA ALA A 6 -17.09 18.91 11.87
C ALA A 6 -17.24 18.02 13.10
N SER A 7 -18.38 17.32 13.28
CA SER A 7 -18.57 16.40 14.40
C SER A 7 -17.68 15.17 14.34
N LEU A 8 -17.24 14.74 13.15
CA LEU A 8 -16.26 13.65 13.03
C LEU A 8 -14.89 14.03 13.61
N LYS A 9 -14.55 15.32 13.68
CA LYS A 9 -13.26 15.77 14.26
C LYS A 9 -13.17 15.55 15.77
N SER A 10 -14.31 15.50 16.46
CA SER A 10 -14.36 15.22 17.90
C SER A 10 -14.39 13.72 18.21
N TRP A 11 -14.55 12.87 17.20
CA TRP A 11 -14.50 11.43 17.38
C TRP A 11 -13.05 10.97 17.45
N SER A 12 -12.73 10.18 18.47
CA SER A 12 -11.43 9.56 18.66
C SER A 12 -11.56 8.04 18.63
N PRO A 13 -10.67 7.32 17.93
CA PRO A 13 -10.63 5.86 18.01
C PRO A 13 -10.34 5.41 19.45
N GLN A 14 -10.84 4.24 19.84
CA GLN A 14 -10.60 3.70 21.19
C GLN A 14 -9.16 3.23 21.40
N LYS A 15 -8.52 2.71 20.35
CA LYS A 15 -7.14 2.19 20.41
C LYS A 15 -6.25 3.00 19.49
N THR A 16 -5.42 3.84 20.10
CA THR A 16 -4.62 4.85 19.39
C THR A 16 -3.12 4.75 19.66
N ALA A 17 -2.65 3.62 20.20
CA ALA A 17 -1.23 3.33 20.36
C ALA A 17 -0.50 3.41 19.01
N GLN A 18 0.69 4.01 19.01
CA GLN A 18 1.48 4.36 17.82
C GLN A 18 2.97 4.07 18.04
N THR A 19 3.31 3.09 18.87
CA THR A 19 4.67 2.75 19.25
C THR A 19 5.50 2.40 18.01
N ALA A 20 4.97 1.55 17.11
CA ALA A 20 5.70 1.16 15.91
C ALA A 20 5.84 2.35 14.93
N PHE A 21 4.79 3.16 14.79
CA PHE A 21 4.81 4.39 13.97
C PHE A 21 5.87 5.39 14.45
N ALA A 22 5.95 5.62 15.77
CA ALA A 22 6.89 6.54 16.38
C ALA A 22 8.35 6.07 16.28
N ALA A 23 8.58 4.75 16.32
CA ALA A 23 9.90 4.15 16.15
C ALA A 23 10.41 4.17 14.69
N ASN A 24 9.50 4.26 13.71
CA ASN A 24 9.81 4.10 12.28
C ASN A 24 9.56 5.38 11.45
N LYS A 25 9.91 6.56 11.98
CA LYS A 25 9.64 7.87 11.34
C LYS A 25 10.10 7.99 9.88
N THR A 26 11.20 7.35 9.51
CA THR A 26 11.76 7.38 8.15
C THR A 26 10.96 6.53 7.15
N ARG A 27 10.07 5.65 7.63
CA ARG A 27 9.18 4.81 6.83
C ARG A 27 7.79 5.45 6.66
N ASN A 28 7.55 6.61 7.28
CA ASN A 28 6.30 7.36 7.19
C ASN A 28 6.45 8.50 6.18
N ARG A 29 5.58 8.55 5.17
CA ARG A 29 5.54 9.68 4.22
C ARG A 29 5.16 10.98 4.93
N TYR A 30 4.25 10.89 5.90
CA TYR A 30 3.75 12.01 6.69
C TYR A 30 3.74 11.64 8.17
N ASN A 31 4.61 12.27 8.97
CA ASN A 31 4.69 12.01 10.41
C ASN A 31 3.51 12.58 11.22
N ASN A 32 2.62 13.34 10.58
CA ASN A 32 1.36 13.81 11.16
C ASN A 32 0.15 12.95 10.79
N VAL A 33 0.34 11.83 10.08
CA VAL A 33 -0.71 10.85 9.76
C VAL A 33 -0.42 9.55 10.52
N PRO A 34 -1.15 9.26 11.61
CA PRO A 34 -0.81 8.16 12.49
C PRO A 34 -1.08 6.80 11.84
N CYS A 35 -0.26 5.81 12.18
CA CYS A 35 -0.51 4.38 11.95
C CYS A 35 -0.70 3.71 13.31
N TYR A 36 -1.87 3.11 13.54
CA TYR A 36 -2.22 2.55 14.86
C TYR A 36 -1.71 1.12 15.03
N ASP A 37 -1.13 0.82 16.19
CA ASP A 37 -0.52 -0.48 16.48
C ASP A 37 -1.53 -1.64 16.42
N ASP A 38 -2.77 -1.42 16.91
CA ASP A 38 -3.77 -2.49 17.03
C ASP A 38 -4.22 -3.08 15.69
N THR A 39 -4.13 -2.28 14.62
CA THR A 39 -4.59 -2.68 13.29
C THR A 39 -3.51 -2.58 12.23
N ARG A 40 -2.25 -2.28 12.60
CA ARG A 40 -1.18 -2.18 11.60
C ARG A 40 -0.97 -3.52 10.90
N VAL A 41 -0.54 -3.46 9.65
CA VAL A 41 -0.03 -4.64 8.95
C VAL A 41 1.40 -4.91 9.47
N VAL A 42 1.65 -6.16 9.84
CA VAL A 42 2.95 -6.65 10.29
C VAL A 42 3.58 -7.44 9.13
N LEU A 43 4.72 -6.98 8.64
CA LEU A 43 5.45 -7.69 7.58
C LEU A 43 6.10 -8.96 8.14
N LYS A 44 5.87 -10.09 7.47
CA LYS A 44 6.42 -11.42 7.81
C LYS A 44 7.15 -12.05 6.64
N PHE A 45 6.72 -11.75 5.42
CA PHE A 45 7.36 -12.28 4.22
C PHE A 45 8.68 -11.56 3.94
N ASP A 46 9.80 -12.30 3.99
CA ASP A 46 11.15 -11.80 3.69
C ASP A 46 11.59 -10.60 4.55
N VAL A 47 11.15 -10.58 5.81
CA VAL A 47 11.41 -9.51 6.77
C VAL A 47 11.65 -10.10 8.15
N PRO A 48 12.77 -9.78 8.83
CA PRO A 48 12.99 -10.19 10.21
C PRO A 48 12.09 -9.38 11.17
N PRO A 49 11.70 -9.92 12.35
CA PRO A 49 10.72 -9.30 13.24
C PRO A 49 11.05 -7.86 13.67
N GLU A 50 12.33 -7.50 13.72
CA GLU A 50 12.81 -6.19 14.16
C GLU A 50 12.51 -5.06 13.17
N VAL A 51 12.20 -5.39 11.91
CA VAL A 51 11.91 -4.43 10.84
C VAL A 51 10.57 -4.70 10.15
N ASP A 52 9.60 -5.20 10.93
CA ASP A 52 8.26 -5.63 10.51
C ASP A 52 7.30 -4.50 10.06
N TYR A 53 7.76 -3.25 10.08
CA TYR A 53 6.90 -2.08 9.97
C TYR A 53 6.68 -1.62 8.53
N ILE A 54 5.41 -1.47 8.17
CA ILE A 54 4.90 -0.71 7.03
C ILE A 54 3.76 0.20 7.51
N HIS A 55 3.65 1.42 6.97
CA HIS A 55 2.55 2.34 7.27
C HIS A 55 1.28 1.90 6.52
N ALA A 56 0.62 0.89 7.08
CA ALA A 56 -0.61 0.31 6.57
C ALA A 56 -1.46 -0.22 7.72
N ASN A 57 -2.77 -0.04 7.66
CA ASN A 57 -3.72 -0.54 8.65
C ASN A 57 -4.84 -1.35 7.99
N TYR A 58 -5.25 -2.44 8.64
CA TYR A 58 -6.47 -3.14 8.31
C TYR A 58 -7.68 -2.28 8.67
N VAL A 59 -8.59 -2.10 7.72
CA VAL A 59 -9.84 -1.37 7.88
C VAL A 59 -11.01 -2.33 7.65
N LYS A 60 -11.90 -2.42 8.63
CA LYS A 60 -13.13 -3.19 8.55
C LYS A 60 -14.30 -2.22 8.42
N THR A 61 -15.25 -2.55 7.55
CA THR A 61 -16.48 -1.77 7.39
C THR A 61 -17.68 -2.69 7.46
N ASN A 62 -18.76 -2.19 8.06
CA ASN A 62 -20.08 -2.81 8.04
C ASN A 62 -21.00 -2.17 7.00
N LEU A 63 -20.51 -1.17 6.24
CA LEU A 63 -21.31 -0.35 5.32
C LEU A 63 -21.76 -1.10 4.06
N CYS A 64 -21.12 -2.21 3.72
CA CYS A 64 -21.47 -3.04 2.59
C CYS A 64 -21.42 -4.52 2.99
N LYS A 65 -22.24 -5.37 2.35
CA LYS A 65 -22.21 -6.84 2.50
C LYS A 65 -20.98 -7.48 1.85
N LEU A 66 -19.87 -6.75 1.85
CA LEU A 66 -18.59 -7.26 1.45
C LEU A 66 -17.91 -7.73 2.73
N ASP A 67 -17.53 -9.01 2.80
CA ASP A 67 -16.69 -9.56 3.88
C ASP A 67 -15.26 -8.95 3.90
N ASN A 68 -15.08 -7.82 3.21
CA ASN A 68 -13.80 -7.30 2.80
C ASN A 68 -13.14 -6.56 3.96
N LYS A 69 -11.97 -7.08 4.34
CA LYS A 69 -10.94 -6.35 5.07
C LYS A 69 -10.19 -5.53 4.03
N PHE A 70 -10.23 -4.21 4.15
CA PHE A 70 -9.39 -3.33 3.36
C PHE A 70 -8.04 -3.19 4.05
N ILE A 71 -7.00 -2.91 3.27
CA ILE A 71 -5.74 -2.38 3.79
C ILE A 71 -5.63 -0.96 3.25
N CYS A 72 -5.67 0.01 4.17
CA CYS A 72 -5.37 1.40 3.85
C CYS A 72 -3.89 1.64 4.14
N THR A 73 -3.14 2.08 3.13
CA THR A 73 -1.70 2.31 3.21
C THR A 73 -1.36 3.67 2.62
N GLN A 74 -0.25 4.28 3.06
CA GLN A 74 0.31 5.44 2.38
C GLN A 74 0.73 5.09 0.94
N GLY A 75 0.84 6.10 0.06
CA GLY A 75 1.52 5.94 -1.22
C GLY A 75 3.00 5.56 -0.99
N PRO A 76 3.49 4.42 -1.54
CA PRO A 76 4.86 3.97 -1.35
C PRO A 76 5.88 5.08 -1.60
N MET A 77 6.93 5.12 -0.80
CA MET A 77 8.12 5.95 -1.04
C MET A 77 9.18 5.08 -1.70
N ASP A 78 10.19 5.68 -2.34
CA ASP A 78 11.28 4.92 -2.97
C ASP A 78 11.94 3.94 -1.98
N THR A 79 12.06 4.36 -0.71
CA THR A 79 12.63 3.55 0.37
C THR A 79 11.70 2.45 0.90
N THR A 80 10.41 2.44 0.54
CA THR A 80 9.41 1.50 1.06
C THR A 80 8.69 0.70 -0.04
N ILE A 81 9.13 0.79 -1.31
CA ILE A 81 8.51 0.02 -2.41
C ILE A 81 8.62 -1.50 -2.15
N ASN A 82 9.79 -1.96 -1.68
CA ASN A 82 10.00 -3.37 -1.38
C ASN A 82 9.03 -3.87 -0.30
N ASP A 83 8.81 -3.06 0.73
CA ASP A 83 7.88 -3.38 1.83
C ASP A 83 6.42 -3.42 1.36
N PHE A 84 6.04 -2.52 0.45
CA PHE A 84 4.72 -2.56 -0.19
C PHE A 84 4.49 -3.86 -0.95
N TRP A 85 5.48 -4.34 -1.70
CA TRP A 85 5.37 -5.62 -2.42
C TRP A 85 5.42 -6.84 -1.51
N ARG A 86 6.19 -6.79 -0.42
CA ARG A 86 6.16 -7.82 0.63
C ARG A 86 4.77 -7.94 1.24
N MET A 87 4.16 -6.81 1.61
CA MET A 87 2.78 -6.76 2.10
C MET A 87 1.81 -7.32 1.05
N THR A 88 1.93 -6.90 -0.20
CA THR A 88 1.03 -7.33 -1.28
C THR A 88 1.12 -8.84 -1.50
N TRP A 89 2.33 -9.39 -1.55
CA TRP A 89 2.52 -10.83 -1.69
C TRP A 89 1.99 -11.61 -0.48
N GLN A 90 2.24 -11.12 0.73
CA GLN A 90 1.76 -11.72 1.99
C GLN A 90 0.23 -11.74 2.08
N GLU A 91 -0.41 -10.59 1.83
CA GLU A 91 -1.84 -10.38 2.06
C GLU A 91 -2.71 -10.81 0.88
N LYS A 92 -2.10 -11.06 -0.29
CA LYS A 92 -2.74 -11.56 -1.51
C LYS A 92 -4.02 -10.78 -1.88
N PRO A 93 -3.97 -9.43 -1.94
CA PRO A 93 -5.15 -8.65 -2.28
C PRO A 93 -5.56 -8.96 -3.72
N ARG A 94 -6.88 -9.02 -3.97
CA ARG A 94 -7.42 -9.19 -5.33
C ARG A 94 -7.11 -8.00 -6.24
N SER A 95 -7.01 -6.80 -5.67
CA SER A 95 -6.81 -5.56 -6.42
C SER A 95 -6.11 -4.52 -5.58
N ILE A 96 -5.31 -3.67 -6.23
CA ILE A 96 -4.72 -2.47 -5.64
C ILE A 96 -5.43 -1.27 -6.27
N ILE A 97 -5.93 -0.35 -5.44
CA ILE A 97 -6.61 0.86 -5.89
C ILE A 97 -5.72 2.05 -5.52
N MET A 98 -5.11 2.68 -6.53
CA MET A 98 -4.28 3.87 -6.37
C MET A 98 -5.13 5.12 -6.64
N LEU A 99 -5.29 5.96 -5.62
CA LEU A 99 -6.17 7.15 -5.65
C LEU A 99 -5.40 8.48 -5.82
N CYS A 100 -4.16 8.41 -6.30
CA CYS A 100 -3.31 9.57 -6.56
C CYS A 100 -2.46 9.33 -7.80
N THR A 101 -1.89 10.38 -8.37
CA THR A 101 -0.79 10.23 -9.34
C THR A 101 0.56 10.15 -8.61
N VAL A 102 1.64 9.83 -9.32
CA VAL A 102 3.01 9.84 -8.76
C VAL A 102 3.38 11.24 -8.25
N THR A 103 2.98 12.29 -8.99
CA THR A 103 3.26 13.69 -8.68
C THR A 103 2.02 14.54 -8.87
N GLU A 104 1.66 15.31 -7.85
CA GLU A 104 0.53 16.25 -7.87
C GLU A 104 1.02 17.64 -7.46
N GLY A 105 0.73 18.66 -8.28
CA GLY A 105 1.14 20.03 -7.99
C GLY A 105 2.66 20.17 -7.75
N GLY A 106 3.47 19.41 -8.49
CA GLY A 106 4.93 19.38 -8.36
C GLY A 106 5.47 18.64 -7.13
N LYS A 107 4.61 18.04 -6.30
CA LYS A 107 5.01 17.31 -5.09
C LYS A 107 4.86 15.80 -5.30
N PRO A 108 5.90 14.99 -4.96
CA PRO A 108 5.78 13.54 -4.97
C PRO A 108 4.70 13.05 -3.99
N LYS A 109 3.78 12.23 -4.48
CA LYS A 109 2.68 11.62 -3.70
C LYS A 109 2.82 10.11 -3.57
N CYS A 110 3.44 9.49 -4.57
CA CYS A 110 3.64 8.06 -4.64
C CYS A 110 4.89 7.79 -5.49
N ALA A 111 5.65 6.75 -5.18
CA ALA A 111 6.71 6.27 -6.06
C ALA A 111 6.13 5.43 -7.21
N GLN A 112 6.86 5.27 -8.30
CA GLN A 112 6.49 4.34 -9.38
C GLN A 112 6.77 2.89 -8.93
N TYR A 113 5.86 2.33 -8.13
CA TYR A 113 6.03 1.01 -7.51
C TYR A 113 5.68 -0.17 -8.44
N PHE A 114 5.28 0.07 -9.68
CA PHE A 114 4.98 -0.99 -10.66
C PHE A 114 5.62 -0.68 -12.02
N PRO A 115 5.83 -1.67 -12.89
CA PRO A 115 6.21 -1.44 -14.29
C PRO A 115 5.15 -0.60 -15.04
N GLY A 116 5.56 0.56 -15.54
CA GLY A 116 4.64 1.53 -16.15
C GLY A 116 4.30 1.21 -17.61
N LYS A 117 5.13 0.41 -18.28
CA LYS A 117 4.95 0.05 -19.69
C LYS A 117 4.49 -1.40 -19.83
N THR A 118 3.59 -1.68 -20.76
CA THR A 118 3.22 -3.05 -21.12
C THR A 118 4.45 -3.89 -21.45
N ASN A 119 4.49 -5.12 -20.95
CA ASN A 119 5.61 -6.08 -21.00
C ASN A 119 6.85 -5.71 -20.17
N GLU A 120 6.89 -4.54 -19.54
CA GLU A 120 7.97 -4.19 -18.61
C GLU A 120 7.86 -5.08 -17.36
N THR A 121 9.02 -5.55 -16.89
CA THR A 121 9.16 -6.33 -15.67
C THR A 121 10.11 -5.60 -14.72
N LYS A 122 9.72 -5.49 -13.45
CA LYS A 122 10.55 -4.93 -12.38
C LYS A 122 10.63 -5.90 -11.22
N GLN A 123 11.79 -5.93 -10.59
CA GLN A 123 12.02 -6.70 -9.38
C GLN A 123 12.10 -5.77 -8.17
N PHE A 124 11.35 -6.11 -7.13
CA PHE A 124 11.27 -5.42 -5.86
C PHE A 124 11.60 -6.42 -4.76
N SER A 125 12.86 -6.43 -4.31
CA SER A 125 13.40 -7.52 -3.48
C SER A 125 13.20 -8.87 -4.18
N LYS A 126 12.48 -9.83 -3.59
CA LYS A 126 12.18 -11.14 -4.18
C LYS A 126 10.92 -11.15 -5.04
N VAL A 127 10.13 -10.08 -5.03
CA VAL A 127 8.88 -10.00 -5.77
C VAL A 127 9.16 -9.46 -7.16
N VAL A 128 8.80 -10.21 -8.19
CA VAL A 128 8.91 -9.80 -9.59
C VAL A 128 7.52 -9.46 -10.08
N VAL A 129 7.39 -8.28 -10.67
CA VAL A 129 6.12 -7.71 -11.13
C VAL A 129 6.26 -7.39 -12.60
N GLN A 130 5.36 -7.92 -13.41
CA GLN A 130 5.26 -7.64 -14.84
C GLN A 130 3.94 -6.94 -15.15
N ASN A 131 4.00 -5.88 -15.94
CA ASN A 131 2.81 -5.27 -16.53
C ASN A 131 2.41 -6.09 -17.75
N VAL A 132 1.31 -6.83 -17.65
CA VAL A 132 0.78 -7.67 -18.73
C VAL A 132 0.00 -6.82 -19.72
N ARG A 133 -0.82 -5.89 -19.22
CA ARG A 133 -1.56 -4.95 -20.05
C ARG A 133 -1.91 -3.68 -19.27
N THR A 134 -1.94 -2.57 -19.98
CA THR A 134 -2.58 -1.33 -19.54
C THR A 134 -3.84 -1.11 -20.37
N THR A 135 -4.95 -0.77 -19.73
CA THR A 135 -6.20 -0.40 -20.39
C THR A 135 -6.68 0.93 -19.86
N SER A 136 -6.80 1.90 -20.77
CA SER A 136 -7.30 3.25 -20.51
C SER A 136 -8.57 3.45 -21.36
N PRO A 137 -9.73 3.77 -20.78
CA PRO A 137 -10.96 4.00 -21.53
C PRO A 137 -10.80 5.16 -22.52
N ALA A 138 -11.28 4.99 -23.75
CA ALA A 138 -11.18 6.02 -24.79
C ALA A 138 -11.99 7.30 -24.47
N SER A 139 -13.01 7.18 -23.61
CA SER A 139 -13.95 8.26 -23.29
C SER A 139 -13.80 8.85 -21.88
N GLU A 140 -12.98 8.24 -21.02
CA GLU A 140 -12.83 8.66 -19.63
C GLU A 140 -11.35 8.75 -19.23
N THR A 141 -10.92 9.97 -18.91
CA THR A 141 -9.57 10.28 -18.41
C THR A 141 -9.33 9.83 -16.96
N VAL A 142 -10.28 9.13 -16.34
CA VAL A 142 -10.41 9.06 -14.87
C VAL A 142 -9.89 7.74 -14.28
N PHE A 143 -9.78 6.66 -15.08
CA PHE A 143 -9.39 5.35 -14.56
C PHE A 143 -8.48 4.62 -15.55
N GLU A 144 -7.28 4.28 -15.10
CA GLU A 144 -6.39 3.34 -15.80
C GLU A 144 -6.40 2.01 -15.05
N SER A 145 -6.48 0.91 -15.79
CA SER A 145 -6.32 -0.43 -15.22
C SER A 145 -5.05 -1.08 -15.73
N VAL A 146 -4.26 -1.63 -14.82
CA VAL A 146 -3.04 -2.35 -15.13
C VAL A 146 -3.19 -3.79 -14.63
N GLN A 147 -3.10 -4.76 -15.55
CA GLN A 147 -3.05 -6.16 -15.19
C GLN A 147 -1.61 -6.54 -14.87
N LEU A 148 -1.37 -6.98 -13.64
CA LEU A 148 -0.05 -7.36 -13.18
C LEU A 148 0.06 -8.88 -13.06
N ASN A 149 1.17 -9.43 -13.53
CA ASN A 149 1.63 -10.75 -13.16
C ASN A 149 2.68 -10.59 -12.05
N VAL A 150 2.52 -11.33 -10.95
CA VAL A 150 3.37 -11.20 -9.76
C VAL A 150 3.85 -12.59 -9.36
N CYS A 151 5.16 -12.77 -9.26
CA CYS A 151 5.78 -13.99 -8.77
C CYS A 151 6.92 -13.68 -7.79
N VAL A 152 7.46 -14.72 -7.15
CA VAL A 152 8.62 -14.62 -6.27
C VAL A 152 9.77 -15.41 -6.88
N THR A 153 10.97 -14.86 -6.91
CA THR A 153 12.17 -15.61 -7.32
C THR A 153 12.50 -16.63 -6.24
N ASP A 154 12.51 -17.92 -6.60
CA ASP A 154 12.94 -18.97 -5.69
C ASP A 154 14.39 -18.75 -5.26
N PHE A 155 14.67 -19.12 -4.01
CA PHE A 155 16.05 -19.27 -3.55
C PHE A 155 16.77 -20.31 -4.42
N GLY A 156 18.07 -20.12 -4.58
CA GLY A 156 18.94 -20.96 -5.40
C GLY A 156 18.61 -22.46 -5.37
N VAL A 157 18.63 -23.01 -6.58
CA VAL A 157 18.99 -24.39 -6.92
C VAL A 157 19.64 -25.15 -5.76
N PRO A 158 19.09 -26.30 -5.29
CA PRO A 158 19.87 -27.21 -4.48
C PRO A 158 21.02 -27.73 -5.34
N ALA A 159 22.25 -27.64 -4.83
CA ALA A 159 23.43 -28.26 -5.41
C ALA A 159 23.23 -29.76 -5.64
#